data_AF-A0A149VFZ0-F1
#
_entry.id   AF-A0A149VFZ0-F1
#
_cell.length_a   1.000
_cell.length_b   1.000
_cell.length_c   1.000
_cell.angle_alpha   90.00
_cell.angle_beta   90.00
_cell.angle_gamma   90.00
#
_symmetry.space_group_name_H-M   'P 1'
#
loop_
_entity.id
_entity.type
_entity.pdbx_description
1 polymer ?
#
loop_
_entity_poly.entity_id
_entity_poly.type
_entity_poly.pdbx_seq_one_letter_code
_entity_poly.pdbx_strand_id
1 'polypeptide(L)'
;DNKAYKCTLCADRVSVGQEPACVKTCPTGAISFGSKAEMKDLAATRIEELKSRGHDGAGLYDPQGVGGTHVMYVLTHADKPEMYHRLPKDPHISPFVRGWKEWLKPVGALGFIATLAGAFAHYVGVGPNTVDIPDPEAEPAKQPEEKETVAASDTAQDEHPAGRE
;
A
#
# COMPACT_ATOMS: atom_id res chain seq x y z
N ASP A 1 -6.05 11.56 -22.02
CA ASP A 1 -5.51 12.57 -21.08
C ASP A 1 -4.83 11.95 -19.85
N ASN A 2 -4.31 10.71 -19.92
CA ASN A 2 -3.67 10.01 -18.79
C ASN A 2 -4.51 9.89 -17.52
N LYS A 3 -5.85 9.83 -17.65
CA LYS A 3 -6.78 9.65 -16.53
C LYS A 3 -7.54 8.34 -16.65
N ALA A 4 -7.94 7.79 -15.50
CA ALA A 4 -8.81 6.63 -15.43
C ALA A 4 -10.28 7.08 -15.38
N TYR A 5 -11.14 6.36 -16.08
CA TYR A 5 -12.58 6.61 -16.14
C TYR A 5 -13.35 5.31 -15.93
N LYS A 6 -14.51 5.43 -15.30
CA LYS A 6 -15.43 4.32 -15.05
C LYS A 6 -16.84 4.86 -14.84
N CYS A 7 -17.79 3.95 -14.64
CA CYS A 7 -19.13 4.29 -14.19
C CYS A 7 -19.08 5.19 -12.94
N THR A 8 -19.85 6.28 -12.98
CA THR A 8 -20.01 7.26 -11.89
C THR A 8 -21.36 7.13 -11.18
N LEU A 9 -22.14 6.08 -11.51
CA LEU A 9 -23.54 5.93 -11.09
C LEU A 9 -24.41 7.15 -11.45
N CYS A 10 -24.05 7.87 -12.53
CA CYS A 10 -24.66 9.14 -12.91
C CYS A 10 -24.77 10.13 -11.72
N ALA A 11 -23.68 10.28 -10.95
CA ALA A 11 -23.66 11.16 -9.77
C ALA A 11 -24.20 12.57 -10.04
N ASP A 12 -23.97 13.12 -11.23
CA ASP A 12 -24.52 14.39 -11.72
C ASP A 12 -26.05 14.39 -11.78
N ARG A 13 -26.69 13.29 -12.20
CA ARG A 13 -28.15 13.15 -12.24
C ARG A 13 -28.73 12.81 -10.87
N VAL A 14 -28.09 11.88 -10.16
CA VAL A 14 -28.56 11.40 -8.85
C VAL A 14 -28.52 12.52 -7.81
N SER A 15 -27.50 13.38 -7.84
CA SER A 15 -27.39 14.52 -6.91
C SER A 15 -28.53 15.53 -7.02
N VAL A 16 -29.25 15.56 -8.15
CA VAL A 16 -30.43 16.41 -8.38
C VAL A 16 -31.74 15.62 -8.41
N GLY A 17 -31.74 14.40 -7.87
CA GLY A 17 -32.94 13.56 -7.74
C GLY A 17 -33.39 12.86 -9.01
N GLN A 18 -32.56 12.80 -10.05
CA GLN A 18 -32.86 12.03 -11.27
C GLN A 18 -32.21 10.64 -11.23
N GLU A 19 -32.89 9.65 -11.78
CA GLU A 19 -32.32 8.31 -11.95
C GLU A 19 -31.18 8.27 -12.99
N PRO A 20 -30.27 7.29 -12.91
CA PRO A 20 -29.20 7.10 -13.90
C PRO A 20 -29.72 6.93 -15.34
N ALA A 21 -28.93 7.39 -16.31
CA ALA A 21 -29.34 7.36 -17.72
C ALA A 21 -29.57 5.93 -18.24
N CYS A 22 -28.72 4.97 -17.83
CA CYS A 22 -28.86 3.56 -18.21
C CYS A 22 -30.11 2.90 -17.60
N VAL A 23 -30.56 3.36 -16.43
CA VAL A 23 -31.81 2.91 -15.80
C VAL A 23 -32.99 3.43 -16.61
N LYS A 24 -33.04 4.75 -16.83
CA LYS A 24 -34.12 5.41 -17.58
C LYS A 24 -34.35 4.84 -18.98
N THR A 25 -33.27 4.47 -19.67
CA THR A 25 -33.35 3.99 -21.05
C THR A 25 -33.65 2.50 -21.19
N CYS A 26 -33.62 1.72 -20.11
CA CYS A 26 -33.76 0.26 -20.19
C CYS A 26 -35.19 -0.13 -20.63
N PRO A 27 -35.39 -0.64 -21.86
CA PRO A 27 -36.72 -0.82 -22.42
C PRO A 27 -37.51 -1.95 -21.75
N THR A 28 -36.81 -2.93 -21.17
CA THR A 28 -37.41 -4.10 -20.52
C THR A 28 -37.52 -3.95 -19.01
N GLY A 29 -37.02 -2.85 -18.43
CA GLY A 29 -36.96 -2.68 -16.99
C GLY A 29 -36.01 -3.66 -16.28
N ALA A 30 -35.01 -4.20 -16.98
CA ALA A 30 -34.01 -5.10 -16.39
C ALA A 30 -33.08 -4.40 -15.39
N ILE A 31 -33.00 -3.06 -15.44
CA ILE A 31 -32.21 -2.24 -14.52
C ILE A 31 -33.19 -1.38 -13.72
N SER A 32 -33.15 -1.49 -12.41
CA SER A 32 -33.94 -0.68 -11.48
C SER A 32 -33.04 0.14 -10.57
N PHE A 33 -33.56 1.25 -10.04
CA PHE A 33 -32.80 2.17 -9.18
C PHE A 33 -33.66 2.65 -8.02
N GLY A 34 -33.03 2.78 -6.85
CA GLY A 34 -33.66 3.21 -5.60
C GLY A 34 -32.67 3.11 -4.46
N SER A 35 -33.16 3.16 -3.21
CA SER A 35 -32.29 2.90 -2.06
C SER A 35 -31.79 1.45 -2.06
N LYS A 36 -30.63 1.21 -1.44
CA LYS A 36 -30.06 -0.15 -1.39
C LYS A 36 -31.02 -1.15 -0.70
N ALA A 37 -31.79 -0.72 0.29
CA ALA A 37 -32.77 -1.55 0.97
C ALA A 37 -33.92 -1.95 0.04
N GLU A 38 -34.57 -0.98 -0.61
CA GLU A 38 -35.67 -1.23 -1.56
C GLU A 38 -35.23 -2.12 -2.73
N MET A 39 -33.99 -1.94 -3.22
CA MET A 39 -33.46 -2.79 -4.29
C MET A 39 -33.18 -4.23 -3.84
N LYS A 40 -32.86 -4.45 -2.56
CA LYS A 40 -32.75 -5.82 -2.00
C LYS A 40 -34.12 -6.48 -1.87
N ASP A 41 -35.13 -5.73 -1.46
CA ASP A 41 -36.50 -6.23 -1.36
C ASP A 41 -37.06 -6.57 -2.76
N LEU A 42 -36.86 -5.69 -3.73
CA LEU A 42 -37.22 -5.94 -5.14
C LEU A 42 -36.49 -7.18 -5.69
N ALA A 43 -35.20 -7.31 -5.39
CA ALA A 43 -34.43 -8.48 -5.80
C ALA A 43 -34.96 -9.78 -5.17
N ALA A 44 -35.35 -9.75 -3.89
CA ALA A 44 -35.92 -10.91 -3.21
C ALA A 44 -37.19 -11.42 -3.91
N THR A 45 -38.13 -10.51 -4.19
CA THR A 45 -39.34 -10.82 -4.97
C THR A 45 -38.99 -11.44 -6.32
N ARG A 46 -38.02 -10.85 -7.04
CA ARG A 46 -37.61 -11.36 -8.35
C ARG A 46 -36.97 -12.75 -8.29
N ILE A 47 -36.22 -13.04 -7.23
CA ILE A 47 -35.60 -14.35 -7.01
C ILE A 47 -36.67 -15.42 -6.77
N GLU A 48 -37.69 -15.12 -5.98
CA GLU A 48 -38.82 -16.05 -5.75
C GLU A 48 -39.56 -16.37 -7.05
N GLU A 49 -39.81 -15.36 -7.88
CA GLU A 49 -40.40 -15.57 -9.22
C GLU A 49 -39.52 -16.42 -10.14
N LEU A 50 -38.20 -16.27 -10.08
CA LEU A 50 -37.29 -17.07 -10.90
C LEU A 50 -37.26 -18.52 -10.43
N LYS A 51 -37.24 -18.74 -9.12
CA LYS A 51 -37.30 -20.09 -8.53
C LYS A 51 -38.60 -20.81 -8.89
N SER A 52 -39.75 -20.12 -8.85
CA SER A 52 -41.03 -20.72 -9.27
C SER A 52 -41.09 -21.11 -10.75
N ARG A 53 -40.18 -20.56 -11.58
CA ARG A 53 -40.02 -20.89 -13.00
C ARG A 53 -38.92 -21.94 -13.27
N GLY A 54 -38.39 -22.57 -12.23
CA GLY A 54 -37.39 -23.65 -12.34
C GLY A 54 -35.93 -23.18 -12.31
N HIS A 55 -35.66 -21.93 -11.92
CA HIS A 55 -34.29 -21.46 -11.68
C HIS A 55 -33.90 -21.59 -10.21
N ASP A 56 -33.64 -22.83 -9.75
CA ASP A 56 -33.33 -23.11 -8.34
C ASP A 56 -32.07 -22.38 -7.83
N GLY A 57 -31.10 -22.17 -8.73
CA GLY A 57 -29.87 -21.42 -8.47
C GLY A 57 -30.05 -19.90 -8.46
N ALA A 58 -31.26 -19.36 -8.60
CA ALA A 58 -31.46 -17.93 -8.66
C ALA A 58 -31.11 -17.25 -7.31
N GLY A 59 -30.45 -16.11 -7.38
CA GLY A 59 -29.98 -15.39 -6.20
C GLY A 59 -29.47 -13.99 -6.48
N LEU A 60 -29.24 -13.25 -5.39
CA LEU A 60 -28.70 -11.89 -5.42
C LEU A 60 -27.18 -11.93 -5.34
N TYR A 61 -26.52 -11.25 -6.27
CA TYR A 61 -25.09 -11.01 -6.25
C TYR A 61 -24.81 -9.63 -5.61
N ASP A 62 -24.48 -9.63 -4.31
CA ASP A 62 -24.04 -8.50 -3.47
C ASP A 62 -22.85 -8.96 -2.60
N PRO A 63 -21.64 -9.07 -3.18
CA PRO A 63 -20.53 -9.82 -2.57
C PRO A 63 -20.00 -9.17 -1.30
N GLN A 64 -19.96 -9.94 -0.21
CA GLN A 64 -19.55 -9.45 1.11
C GLN A 64 -18.02 -9.26 1.23
N GLY A 65 -17.21 -9.93 0.40
CA GLY A 65 -15.75 -9.76 0.37
C GLY A 65 -15.27 -8.33 0.05
N VAL A 66 -16.16 -7.48 -0.48
CA VAL A 66 -15.94 -6.04 -0.70
C VAL A 66 -16.89 -5.14 0.12
N GLY A 67 -17.58 -5.70 1.11
CA GLY A 67 -18.57 -4.98 1.93
C GLY A 67 -19.93 -4.76 1.25
N GLY A 68 -20.21 -5.52 0.19
CA GLY A 68 -21.37 -5.32 -0.67
C GLY A 68 -21.17 -4.20 -1.70
N THR A 69 -22.06 -4.15 -2.70
CA THR A 69 -21.99 -3.23 -3.84
C THR A 69 -23.22 -2.31 -3.90
N HIS A 70 -23.09 -1.19 -4.60
CA HIS A 70 -24.20 -0.29 -4.93
C HIS A 70 -24.79 -0.55 -6.33
N VAL A 71 -24.28 -1.57 -7.01
CA VAL A 71 -24.83 -2.16 -8.22
C VAL A 71 -24.86 -3.66 -7.96
N MET A 72 -26.05 -4.23 -7.89
CA MET A 72 -26.28 -5.63 -7.57
C MET A 72 -26.97 -6.31 -8.76
N TYR A 73 -26.83 -7.64 -8.87
CA TYR A 73 -27.45 -8.41 -9.94
C TYR A 73 -28.35 -9.49 -9.36
N VAL A 74 -29.52 -9.70 -9.97
CA VAL A 74 -30.28 -10.93 -9.79
C VAL A 74 -29.85 -11.89 -10.89
N LEU A 75 -29.21 -12.99 -10.51
CA LEU A 75 -28.71 -14.01 -11.42
C LEU A 75 -29.65 -15.22 -11.40
N THR A 76 -29.86 -15.86 -12.55
CA THR A 76 -30.58 -17.14 -12.62
C THR A 76 -29.74 -18.31 -12.08
N HIS A 77 -28.42 -18.16 -12.07
CA HIS A 77 -27.43 -19.11 -11.55
C HIS A 77 -26.41 -18.39 -10.66
N ALA A 78 -26.86 -17.91 -9.50
CA ALA A 78 -26.01 -17.25 -8.52
C ALA A 78 -24.96 -18.18 -7.88
N ASP A 79 -25.11 -19.50 -8.02
CA ASP A 79 -24.15 -20.52 -7.60
C ASP A 79 -22.89 -20.57 -8.48
N LYS A 80 -23.02 -20.13 -9.74
CA LYS A 80 -21.98 -20.12 -10.79
C LYS A 80 -21.89 -18.76 -11.47
N PRO A 81 -21.61 -17.67 -10.73
CA PRO A 81 -21.55 -16.32 -11.30
C PRO A 81 -20.54 -16.22 -12.45
N GLU A 82 -19.49 -17.04 -12.46
CA GLU A 82 -18.44 -17.04 -13.48
C GLU A 82 -18.97 -17.27 -14.91
N MET A 83 -20.15 -17.90 -15.06
CA MET A 83 -20.79 -18.07 -16.37
C MET A 83 -21.24 -16.74 -16.99
N TYR A 84 -21.50 -15.73 -16.16
CA TYR A 84 -21.86 -14.37 -16.59
C TYR A 84 -20.58 -13.58 -16.92
N HIS A 85 -19.90 -14.01 -17.98
CA HIS A 85 -18.70 -13.36 -18.50
C HIS A 85 -17.57 -13.18 -17.46
N ARG A 86 -17.24 -14.27 -16.73
CA ARG A 86 -16.19 -14.30 -15.71
C ARG A 86 -16.45 -13.34 -14.53
N LEU A 87 -17.73 -13.15 -14.17
CA LEU A 87 -18.07 -12.46 -12.93
C LEU A 87 -17.48 -13.24 -11.75
N PRO A 88 -16.61 -12.64 -10.91
CA PRO A 88 -15.96 -13.35 -9.82
C PRO A 88 -16.97 -13.89 -8.80
N LYS A 89 -16.73 -15.07 -8.23
CA LYS A 89 -17.66 -15.65 -7.24
C LYS A 89 -17.55 -15.05 -5.85
N ASP A 90 -16.33 -14.83 -5.38
CA ASP A 90 -16.07 -14.21 -4.07
C ASP A 90 -14.97 -13.15 -4.20
N PRO A 91 -15.30 -11.98 -4.80
CA PRO A 91 -14.33 -10.91 -4.95
C PRO A 91 -13.99 -10.31 -3.58
N HIS A 92 -12.71 -10.14 -3.33
CA HIS A 92 -12.18 -9.50 -2.14
C HIS A 92 -10.97 -8.63 -2.50
N ILE A 93 -10.65 -7.67 -1.64
CA ILE A 93 -9.43 -6.86 -1.81
C ILE A 93 -8.23 -7.78 -1.54
N SER A 94 -7.25 -7.76 -2.46
CA SER A 94 -6.04 -8.58 -2.34
C SER A 94 -5.37 -8.39 -0.96
N PRO A 95 -5.03 -9.48 -0.26
CA PRO A 95 -4.36 -9.41 1.05
C PRO A 95 -3.05 -8.62 1.00
N PHE A 96 -2.32 -8.70 -0.11
CA PHE A 96 -1.07 -7.95 -0.31
C PHE A 96 -1.33 -6.44 -0.37
N VAL A 97 -2.32 -6.00 -1.16
CA VAL A 97 -2.70 -4.58 -1.25
C VAL A 97 -3.17 -4.07 0.11
N ARG A 98 -3.95 -4.89 0.83
CA ARG A 98 -4.41 -4.56 2.17
C ARG A 98 -3.24 -4.37 3.14
N GLY A 99 -2.31 -5.33 3.21
CA GLY A 99 -1.13 -5.25 4.07
C GLY A 99 -0.23 -4.05 3.76
N TRP A 100 0.03 -3.80 2.48
CA TRP A 100 0.77 -2.61 2.03
C TRP A 100 0.09 -1.30 2.44
N LYS A 101 -1.24 -1.21 2.30
CA LYS A 101 -1.98 0.02 2.59
C LYS A 101 -2.18 0.27 4.07
N GLU A 102 -2.43 -0.78 4.86
CA GLU A 102 -2.86 -0.70 6.26
C GLU A 102 -1.71 -0.78 7.26
N TRP A 103 -0.74 -1.68 7.07
CA TRP A 103 0.32 -1.89 8.06
C TRP A 103 1.62 -1.18 7.70
N LEU A 104 2.03 -1.24 6.43
CA LEU A 104 3.30 -0.64 6.02
C LEU A 104 3.32 0.88 6.18
N LYS A 105 2.19 1.56 5.96
CA LYS A 105 2.12 3.02 6.12
C LYS A 105 2.36 3.49 7.56
N PRO A 106 1.61 3.04 8.58
CA PRO A 106 1.85 3.49 9.95
C PRO A 106 3.23 3.06 10.44
N VAL A 107 3.69 1.85 10.11
CA VAL A 107 5.05 1.40 10.48
C VAL A 107 6.11 2.27 9.82
N GLY A 108 5.97 2.58 8.53
CA GLY A 108 6.87 3.48 7.82
C GLY A 108 6.87 4.89 8.42
N ALA A 109 5.70 5.42 8.79
CA ALA A 109 5.59 6.73 9.43
C ALA A 109 6.28 6.76 10.81
N LEU A 110 6.10 5.72 11.63
CA LEU A 110 6.77 5.58 12.92
C LEU A 110 8.29 5.46 12.74
N GLY A 111 8.74 4.63 11.79
CA GLY A 111 10.16 4.47 11.48
C GLY A 111 10.81 5.77 11.01
N PHE A 112 10.09 6.58 10.23
CA PHE A 112 10.54 7.90 9.80
C PHE A 112 10.72 8.85 10.99
N ILE A 113 9.72 8.94 11.88
CA ILE A 113 9.79 9.77 13.09
C ILE A 113 10.94 9.33 14.00
N ALA A 114 11.06 8.02 14.24
CA ALA A 114 12.11 7.45 15.08
C ALA A 114 13.51 7.75 14.52
N THR A 115 13.67 7.66 13.19
CA THR A 115 14.93 8.00 12.53
C THR A 115 15.32 9.46 12.74
N LEU A 116 14.37 10.39 12.55
CA LEU A 116 14.63 11.82 12.75
C LEU A 116 14.96 12.14 14.21
N ALA A 117 14.20 11.60 15.15
CA ALA A 117 14.44 11.79 16.58
C ALA A 117 15.79 11.20 17.01
N GLY A 118 16.12 10.01 16.51
CA GLY A 118 17.40 9.35 16.76
C GLY A 118 18.58 10.13 16.19
N ALA A 119 18.47 10.65 14.97
CA ALA A 119 19.50 11.49 14.35
C ALA A 119 19.72 12.79 15.14
N PHE A 120 18.63 13.44 15.58
CA PHE A 120 18.70 14.64 16.41
C PHE A 120 19.36 14.36 17.76
N ALA A 121 18.93 13.30 18.46
CA ALA A 121 19.50 12.91 19.75
C ALA A 121 20.99 12.53 19.62
N HIS A 122 21.36 11.79 18.56
CA HIS A 122 22.75 11.45 18.29
C HIS A 122 23.60 12.71 18.05
N TYR A 123 23.11 13.66 17.24
CA TYR A 123 23.83 14.90 16.97
C TYR A 123 24.04 15.74 18.22
N VAL A 124 23.01 15.90 19.06
CA VAL A 124 23.12 16.66 20.32
C VAL A 124 24.02 15.96 21.35
N GLY A 125 23.98 14.63 21.42
CA GLY A 125 24.74 13.85 22.41
C GLY A 125 26.21 13.61 22.05
N VAL A 126 26.51 13.32 20.78
CA VAL A 126 27.87 12.99 20.31
C VAL A 126 28.59 14.23 19.76
N GLY A 127 27.84 15.18 19.21
CA GLY A 127 28.40 16.36 18.57
C GLY A 127 28.87 16.10 17.13
N PRO A 128 29.33 17.16 16.43
CA PRO A 128 29.84 17.05 15.07
C PRO A 128 31.21 16.34 15.05
N ASN A 129 31.47 15.57 13.99
CA ASN A 129 32.80 15.03 13.74
C ASN A 129 33.67 16.11 13.08
N THR A 130 34.51 16.77 13.87
CA THR A 130 35.45 17.79 13.38
C THR A 130 36.77 17.14 12.96
N VAL A 131 37.35 17.63 11.89
CA VAL A 131 38.75 17.37 11.54
C VAL A 131 39.56 18.59 11.94
N ASP A 132 40.69 18.40 12.62
CA ASP A 132 41.64 19.48 12.88
C ASP A 132 42.29 19.86 11.55
N ILE A 133 41.70 20.83 10.85
CA ILE A 133 42.39 21.54 9.77
C ILE A 133 43.31 22.52 10.50
N PRO A 134 44.65 22.46 10.31
CA PRO A 134 45.56 23.39 10.96
C PRO A 134 45.16 24.82 10.60
N ASP A 135 44.65 25.56 11.58
CA ASP A 135 44.35 26.98 11.44
C ASP A 135 45.70 27.72 11.30
N PRO A 136 45.95 28.45 10.20
CA PRO A 136 47.20 29.18 10.03
C PRO A 136 47.39 30.33 11.04
N GLU A 137 46.40 30.58 11.92
CA GLU A 137 46.34 31.73 12.83
C GLU A 137 46.19 31.33 14.32
N ALA A 138 46.20 30.03 14.67
CA ALA A 138 46.12 29.59 16.06
C ALA A 138 47.50 29.51 16.73
N GLU A 139 47.72 30.32 17.78
CA GLU A 139 48.96 30.30 18.57
C GLU A 139 49.20 28.95 19.27
N PRO A 140 50.44 28.42 19.29
CA PRO A 140 50.71 27.09 19.81
C PRO A 140 50.65 27.03 21.34
N ALA A 141 49.67 26.29 21.87
CA ALA A 141 49.65 25.90 23.28
C ALA A 141 50.81 24.93 23.57
N LYS A 142 51.65 25.30 24.55
CA LYS A 142 52.84 24.55 24.98
C LYS A 142 52.49 23.15 25.50
N GLN A 143 53.10 22.15 24.89
CA GLN A 143 53.16 20.78 25.41
C GLN A 143 54.17 20.69 26.58
N PRO A 144 53.91 19.91 27.64
CA PRO A 144 54.96 19.48 28.55
C PRO A 144 55.58 18.16 28.06
N GLU A 145 56.84 18.23 27.64
CA GLU A 145 57.87 17.18 27.66
C GLU A 145 58.11 16.70 29.11
N GLU A 146 58.59 15.49 29.47
CA GLU A 146 59.20 14.34 28.80
C GLU A 146 59.42 13.25 29.89
N LYS A 147 59.55 11.96 29.51
CA LYS A 147 60.73 11.07 29.82
C LYS A 147 60.49 9.64 29.35
N GLU A 148 61.18 9.23 28.28
CA GLU A 148 62.48 8.50 28.29
C GLU A 148 62.28 7.03 28.70
N THR A 149 62.76 6.00 28.00
CA THR A 149 63.95 5.89 27.17
C THR A 149 63.84 4.64 26.29
N VAL A 150 64.47 4.74 25.13
CA VAL A 150 64.85 3.64 24.24
C VAL A 150 66.24 3.12 24.66
N ALA A 151 66.46 1.80 24.64
CA ALA A 151 67.73 1.11 24.28
C ALA A 151 67.66 -0.35 24.80
N ALA A 152 68.18 -1.38 24.13
CA ALA A 152 69.36 -1.50 23.28
C ALA A 152 69.09 -2.60 22.21
N SER A 153 69.38 -2.45 20.91
CA SER A 153 70.70 -2.54 20.23
C SER A 153 71.52 -3.73 20.76
N ASP A 154 71.90 -4.74 19.99
CA ASP A 154 72.78 -4.82 18.81
C ASP A 154 72.86 -6.35 18.49
N THR A 155 73.25 -6.92 17.36
CA THR A 155 74.16 -6.55 16.27
C THR A 155 73.98 -7.60 15.15
N ALA A 156 74.31 -7.20 13.91
CA ALA A 156 74.97 -8.02 12.86
C ALA A 156 74.22 -9.24 12.29
N GLN A 157 74.29 -9.65 11.03
CA GLN A 157 74.94 -9.21 9.79
C GLN A 157 74.40 -10.18 8.71
N ASP A 158 74.48 -9.74 7.46
CA ASP A 158 74.79 -10.59 6.31
C ASP A 158 73.72 -11.40 5.53
N GLU A 159 73.64 -10.99 4.25
CA GLU A 159 73.62 -11.81 3.03
C GLU A 159 72.25 -12.30 2.49
N HIS A 160 71.78 -11.55 1.49
CA HIS A 160 71.00 -12.02 0.35
C HIS A 160 71.91 -12.87 -0.57
N PRO A 161 71.42 -13.94 -1.23
CA PRO A 161 71.06 -13.74 -2.64
C PRO A 161 69.93 -14.63 -3.23
N ALA A 162 69.18 -13.98 -4.13
CA ALA A 162 68.91 -14.35 -5.54
C ALA A 162 67.94 -15.49 -5.97
N GLY A 163 67.21 -15.17 -7.06
CA GLY A 163 66.69 -16.10 -8.08
C GLY A 163 65.23 -15.82 -8.44
N ARG A 164 64.89 -14.98 -9.44
CA ARG A 164 64.83 -15.21 -10.91
C ARG A 164 63.74 -16.25 -11.25
N GLU A 165 62.72 -15.93 -12.05
CA GLU A 165 62.73 -15.47 -13.46
C GLU A 165 61.78 -14.30 -13.77
#